data_AF-A0A256YVC6-F1
#
_entry.id   AF-A0A256YVC6-F1
#
_cell.length_a   1.000
_cell.length_b   1.000
_cell.length_c   1.000
_cell.angle_alpha   90.00
_cell.angle_beta   90.00
_cell.angle_gamma   90.00
#
_symmetry.space_group_name_H-M   'P 1'
#
loop_
_entity.id
_entity.type
_entity.pdbx_description
1 polymer ?
#
loop_
_entity_poly.entity_id
_entity_poly.type
_entity_poly.pdbx_seq_one_letter_code
_entity_poly.pdbx_strand_id
1 'polypeptide(L)'
;MKVRILVPTAGPEPARRNARRIIRIAKNFDASIVVVHIRDQGEDRSESDQALDIFSRLAEEEGVEYKLVPAIGEISSTIIGQAKFHDVDLIIMGATEGRGVAGWIVDRIMSSVDAPVLILPWTVSEDEL
;
A
#
# COMPACT_ATOMS: atom_id res chain seq x y z
N MET A 1 -18.23 -4.26 -11.89
CA MET A 1 -17.01 -4.68 -11.17
C MET A 1 -16.61 -3.51 -10.28
N LYS A 2 -16.26 -3.79 -9.03
CA LYS A 2 -15.80 -2.76 -8.09
C LYS A 2 -14.31 -2.49 -8.36
N VAL A 3 -13.90 -1.22 -8.41
CA VAL A 3 -12.49 -0.84 -8.61
C VAL A 3 -11.65 -1.48 -7.49
N ARG A 4 -10.50 -2.06 -7.81
CA ARG A 4 -9.59 -2.68 -6.84
C ARG A 4 -8.27 -1.95 -6.79
N ILE A 5 -7.92 -1.46 -5.62
CA ILE A 5 -6.71 -0.69 -5.39
C ILE A 5 -5.70 -1.55 -4.61
N LEU A 6 -4.52 -1.79 -5.16
CA LEU A 6 -3.41 -2.37 -4.42
C LEU A 6 -2.70 -1.28 -3.62
N VAL A 7 -2.41 -1.57 -2.35
CA VAL A 7 -1.80 -0.64 -1.41
C VAL A 7 -0.58 -1.29 -0.74
N PRO A 8 0.62 -1.15 -1.32
CA PRO A 8 1.85 -1.53 -0.65
C PRO A 8 2.15 -0.60 0.52
N THR A 9 2.47 -1.16 1.68
CA THR A 9 2.92 -0.39 2.85
C THR A 9 4.23 -0.95 3.41
N ALA A 10 5.20 -0.06 3.66
CA ALA A 10 6.52 -0.41 4.18
C ALA A 10 6.54 -0.60 5.71
N GLY A 11 5.43 -0.35 6.41
CA GLY A 11 5.34 -0.57 7.86
C GLY A 11 4.31 0.33 8.53
N PRO A 12 4.28 0.33 9.89
CA PRO A 12 3.26 1.05 10.65
C PRO A 12 3.31 2.56 10.44
N GLU A 13 4.50 3.15 10.35
CA GLU A 13 4.64 4.60 10.23
C GLU A 13 4.14 5.15 8.88
N PRO A 14 4.55 4.59 7.71
CA PRO A 14 3.90 4.91 6.44
C PRO A 14 2.40 4.61 6.40
N ALA A 15 1.93 3.57 7.10
CA ALA A 15 0.51 3.25 7.20
C ALA A 15 -0.26 4.35 7.95
N ARG A 16 0.21 4.82 9.11
CA ARG A 16 -0.40 5.94 9.86
C ARG A 16 -0.52 7.19 9.01
N ARG A 17 0.53 7.51 8.25
CA ARG A 17 0.57 8.69 7.38
C ARG A 17 -0.42 8.61 6.21
N ASN A 18 -0.53 7.45 5.57
CA ASN A 18 -1.22 7.35 4.27
C ASN A 18 -2.59 6.71 4.33
N ALA A 19 -2.86 5.80 5.28
CA ALA A 19 -4.03 4.94 5.26
C ALA A 19 -5.33 5.74 5.19
N ARG A 20 -5.50 6.77 6.03
CA ARG A 20 -6.72 7.61 6.01
C ARG A 20 -6.96 8.26 4.65
N ARG A 21 -5.92 8.74 3.98
CA ARG A 21 -6.01 9.36 2.65
C ARG A 21 -6.36 8.33 1.58
N ILE A 22 -5.75 7.16 1.64
CA ILE A 22 -6.00 6.05 0.71
C ILE A 22 -7.44 5.53 0.87
N ILE A 23 -7.90 5.34 2.12
CA ILE A 23 -9.28 4.92 2.42
C ILE A 23 -10.30 5.93 1.91
N ARG A 24 -10.05 7.24 2.09
CA ARG A 24 -10.92 8.29 1.52
C ARG A 24 -10.99 8.23 -0.01
N ILE A 25 -9.85 8.00 -0.66
CA ILE A 25 -9.82 7.77 -2.12
C ILE A 25 -10.68 6.55 -2.46
N ALA A 26 -10.45 5.42 -1.82
CA ALA A 26 -11.20 4.19 -2.09
C ALA A 26 -12.71 4.39 -1.90
N LYS A 27 -13.13 5.02 -0.80
CA LYS A 27 -14.53 5.35 -0.52
C LYS A 27 -15.15 6.21 -1.60
N ASN A 28 -14.46 7.28 -2.02
CA ASN A 28 -14.97 8.21 -3.03
C ASN A 28 -15.13 7.58 -4.42
N PHE A 29 -14.36 6.54 -4.72
CA PHE A 29 -14.43 5.79 -5.98
C PHE A 29 -15.28 4.51 -5.88
N ASP A 30 -15.94 4.26 -4.74
CA ASP A 30 -16.55 2.96 -4.42
C ASP A 30 -15.61 1.79 -4.79
N ALA A 31 -14.37 1.86 -4.30
CA ALA A 31 -13.34 0.87 -4.55
C ALA A 31 -13.16 -0.06 -3.34
N SER A 32 -12.57 -1.23 -3.60
CA SER A 32 -12.03 -2.13 -2.59
C SER A 32 -10.51 -1.96 -2.54
N ILE A 33 -9.90 -2.28 -1.39
CA ILE A 33 -8.44 -2.22 -1.25
C ILE A 33 -7.83 -3.59 -0.98
N VAL A 34 -6.63 -3.83 -1.52
CA VAL A 34 -5.76 -4.96 -1.17
C VAL A 34 -4.50 -4.37 -0.56
N VAL A 35 -4.32 -4.52 0.75
CA VAL A 35 -3.17 -3.97 1.46
C VAL A 35 -2.11 -5.04 1.58
N VAL A 36 -0.92 -4.77 1.05
CA VAL A 36 0.21 -5.70 1.11
C VAL A 36 1.31 -5.10 1.96
N HIS A 37 1.76 -5.86 2.95
CA HIS A 37 2.98 -5.58 3.68
C HIS A 37 3.97 -6.71 3.43
N ILE A 38 5.21 -6.36 3.09
CA ILE A 38 6.24 -7.29 2.63
C ILE A 38 7.41 -7.14 3.59
N ARG A 39 7.83 -8.26 4.15
CA ARG A 39 8.97 -8.35 5.08
C ARG A 39 10.03 -9.31 4.57
N ASP A 40 11.25 -9.17 5.06
CA ASP A 40 12.32 -10.13 4.81
C ASP A 40 12.13 -11.42 5.63
N GLN A 41 12.81 -12.49 5.20
CA GLN A 41 12.82 -13.73 5.98
C GLN A 41 13.53 -13.51 7.32
N GLY A 42 12.83 -13.79 8.41
CA GLY A 42 13.36 -13.63 9.78
C GLY A 42 12.99 -12.31 10.44
N GLU A 43 12.41 -11.35 9.71
CA GLU A 43 11.84 -10.14 10.32
C GLU A 43 10.59 -10.45 11.16
N ASP A 44 10.45 -9.70 12.25
CA ASP A 44 9.31 -9.82 13.17
C ASP A 44 7.99 -9.51 12.45
N ARG A 45 6.95 -10.28 12.77
CA ARG A 45 5.60 -10.09 12.25
C ARG A 45 4.88 -8.92 12.90
N SER A 46 5.36 -8.43 14.05
CA SER A 46 4.69 -7.37 14.80
C SER A 46 4.50 -6.08 13.99
N GLU A 47 5.48 -5.67 13.17
CA GLU A 47 5.34 -4.51 12.29
C GLU A 47 4.34 -4.76 11.17
N SER A 48 4.34 -5.96 10.59
CA SER A 48 3.36 -6.37 9.59
C SER A 48 1.95 -6.29 10.14
N ASP A 49 1.73 -6.87 11.32
CA ASP A 49 0.41 -6.92 11.94
C ASP A 49 -0.07 -5.51 12.30
N GLN A 50 0.80 -4.67 12.85
CA GLN A 50 0.47 -3.26 13.14
C GLN A 50 0.15 -2.45 11.88
N ALA A 51 0.95 -2.60 10.81
CA ALA A 51 0.73 -1.87 9.57
C ALA A 51 -0.61 -2.25 8.93
N LEU A 52 -0.92 -3.55 8.89
CA LEU A 52 -2.16 -4.06 8.32
C LEU A 52 -3.38 -3.71 9.20
N ASP A 53 -3.24 -3.73 10.53
CA ASP A 53 -4.31 -3.35 11.47
C ASP A 53 -4.75 -1.89 11.30
N ILE A 54 -3.80 -0.98 11.08
CA ILE A 54 -4.11 0.43 10.80
C ILE A 54 -5.05 0.56 9.60
N PHE A 55 -4.80 -0.19 8.53
CA PHE A 55 -5.65 -0.15 7.34
C PHE A 55 -7.00 -0.81 7.56
N SER A 56 -7.06 -1.99 8.20
CA SER A 56 -8.34 -2.67 8.45
C SER A 56 -9.26 -1.85 9.33
N ARG A 57 -8.74 -1.26 10.42
CA ARG A 57 -9.52 -0.40 11.30
C ARG A 57 -10.13 0.78 10.56
N LEU A 58 -9.32 1.51 9.79
CA LEU A 58 -9.80 2.66 9.02
C LEU A 58 -10.78 2.25 7.90
N ALA A 59 -10.56 1.08 7.27
CA ALA A 59 -11.47 0.56 6.27
C ALA A 59 -12.84 0.19 6.86
N GLU A 60 -12.86 -0.45 8.03
CA GLU A 60 -14.07 -0.78 8.79
C GLU A 60 -14.83 0.48 9.23
N GLU A 61 -14.12 1.46 9.79
CA GLU A 61 -14.68 2.75 10.21
C GLU A 61 -15.37 3.49 9.04
N GLU A 62 -14.82 3.38 7.82
CA GLU A 62 -15.29 4.11 6.64
C GLU A 62 -16.20 3.27 5.72
N GLY A 63 -16.42 1.99 6.02
CA GLY A 63 -17.24 1.07 5.22
C GLY A 63 -16.61 0.65 3.89
N VAL A 64 -15.28 0.61 3.81
CA VAL A 64 -14.52 0.22 2.61
C VAL A 64 -14.17 -1.27 2.68
N GLU A 65 -14.47 -2.02 1.62
CA GLU A 65 -14.09 -3.43 1.51
C GLU A 65 -12.56 -3.55 1.40
N TYR A 66 -11.96 -4.46 2.17
CA TYR A 66 -10.52 -4.62 2.21
C TYR A 66 -10.09 -6.08 2.26
N LYS A 67 -8.86 -6.33 1.81
CA LYS A 67 -8.11 -7.57 1.99
C LYS A 67 -6.70 -7.27 2.48
N LEU A 68 -6.25 -8.00 3.49
CA LEU A 68 -4.89 -7.89 4.04
C LEU A 68 -4.02 -9.03 3.51
N VAL A 69 -2.81 -8.69 3.07
CA VAL A 69 -1.85 -9.62 2.48
C VAL A 69 -0.49 -9.43 3.17
N PRO A 70 -0.22 -10.14 4.27
CA PRO A 70 1.14 -10.26 4.77
C PRO A 70 1.95 -11.15 3.81
N ALA A 71 3.08 -10.66 3.34
CA ALA A 71 3.94 -11.34 2.37
C ALA A 71 5.40 -11.36 2.82
N ILE A 72 6.17 -12.29 2.27
CA ILE A 72 7.61 -12.41 2.50
C ILE A 72 8.30 -12.50 1.15
N GLY A 73 9.35 -11.72 0.95
CA GLY A 73 10.18 -11.80 -0.26
C GLY A 73 10.57 -10.44 -0.82
N GLU A 74 11.08 -10.44 -2.05
CA GLU A 74 11.53 -9.21 -2.71
C GLU A 74 10.34 -8.28 -2.99
N ILE A 75 10.49 -7.02 -2.61
CA ILE A 75 9.41 -6.02 -2.59
C ILE A 75 8.76 -5.87 -3.96
N SER A 76 9.54 -5.56 -5.00
CA SER A 76 9.02 -5.22 -6.33
C SER A 76 8.31 -6.39 -6.95
N SER A 77 8.94 -7.58 -6.93
CA SER A 77 8.40 -8.81 -7.50
C SER A 77 7.13 -9.25 -6.78
N THR A 78 7.06 -9.06 -5.46
CA THR A 78 5.87 -9.35 -4.67
C THR A 78 4.74 -8.37 -5.01
N ILE A 79 5.00 -7.07 -5.09
CA ILE A 79 3.98 -6.07 -5.50
C ILE A 79 3.45 -6.38 -6.90
N ILE A 80 4.33 -6.64 -7.87
CA ILE A 80 3.94 -7.01 -9.24
C ILE A 80 3.10 -8.29 -9.25
N GLY A 81 3.51 -9.30 -8.48
CA GLY A 81 2.78 -10.55 -8.34
C GLY A 81 1.38 -10.35 -7.76
N GLN A 82 1.26 -9.55 -6.70
CA GLN A 82 -0.03 -9.22 -6.08
C GLN A 82 -0.91 -8.39 -7.02
N ALA A 83 -0.35 -7.42 -7.74
CA ALA A 83 -1.08 -6.62 -8.71
C ALA A 83 -1.73 -7.50 -9.81
N LYS A 84 -0.96 -8.46 -10.35
CA LYS A 84 -1.44 -9.39 -11.37
C LYS A 84 -2.41 -10.42 -10.81
N PHE A 85 -2.11 -11.00 -9.65
CA PHE A 85 -2.96 -12.02 -9.02
C PHE A 85 -4.32 -11.47 -8.64
N HIS A 86 -4.36 -10.22 -8.15
CA HIS A 86 -5.58 -9.54 -7.77
C HIS A 86 -6.24 -8.79 -8.91
N ASP A 87 -5.67 -8.74 -10.11
CA ASP A 87 -6.21 -7.97 -11.25
C ASP A 87 -6.63 -6.55 -10.79
N VAL A 88 -5.66 -5.79 -10.29
CA VAL A 88 -5.92 -4.47 -9.70
C VAL A 88 -6.02 -3.38 -10.76
N ASP A 89 -6.88 -2.40 -10.52
CA ASP A 89 -7.11 -1.27 -11.42
C ASP A 89 -6.21 -0.06 -11.13
N LEU A 90 -5.61 -0.03 -9.93
CA LEU A 90 -4.76 1.07 -9.45
C LEU A 90 -3.81 0.56 -8.37
N ILE A 91 -2.57 1.05 -8.37
CA ILE A 91 -1.64 0.90 -7.25
C ILE A 91 -1.48 2.26 -6.58
N ILE A 92 -1.73 2.36 -5.28
CA ILE A 92 -1.43 3.58 -4.50
C ILE A 92 -0.35 3.26 -3.48
N MET A 93 0.73 4.04 -3.48
CA MET A 93 1.81 3.90 -2.51
C MET A 93 2.29 5.26 -2.01
N GLY A 94 2.80 5.30 -0.79
CA GLY A 94 3.48 6.49 -0.25
C GLY A 94 4.89 6.61 -0.82
N ALA A 95 5.34 7.84 -1.05
CA ALA A 95 6.75 8.12 -1.29
C ALA A 95 7.58 7.77 -0.06
N THR A 96 8.78 7.25 -0.29
CA THR A 96 9.78 6.97 0.74
C THR A 96 10.76 8.13 0.88
N GLU A 97 11.28 8.34 2.08
CA GLU A 97 12.41 9.25 2.30
C GLU A 97 13.68 8.68 1.66
N GLY A 98 14.37 9.47 0.84
CA GLY A 98 15.53 9.04 0.06
C GLY A 98 15.17 8.57 -1.35
N ARG A 99 15.81 9.18 -2.36
CA ARG A 99 15.43 8.99 -3.78
C ARG A 99 15.91 7.67 -4.41
N GLY A 100 16.88 6.97 -3.82
CA GLY A 100 17.62 5.88 -4.46
C GLY A 100 16.84 4.56 -4.58
N VAL A 101 16.60 3.89 -3.44
CA VAL A 101 15.98 2.55 -3.40
C VAL A 101 14.52 2.59 -3.85
N ALA A 102 13.77 3.62 -3.43
CA ALA A 102 12.37 3.78 -3.79
C ALA A 102 12.17 4.06 -5.29
N GLY A 103 13.08 4.81 -5.93
CA GLY A 103 12.99 5.10 -7.36
C GLY A 103 13.07 3.83 -8.21
N TRP A 104 14.04 2.96 -7.94
CA TRP A 104 14.18 1.69 -8.67
C TRP A 104 12.97 0.75 -8.48
N ILE A 105 12.40 0.68 -7.27
CA ILE A 105 11.20 -0.12 -7.00
C ILE A 105 10.02 0.40 -7.83
N VAL A 106 9.80 1.71 -7.83
CA VAL A 106 8.71 2.34 -8.60
C VAL A 106 8.90 2.11 -10.10
N ASP A 107 10.10 2.35 -10.64
CA ASP A 107 10.42 2.13 -12.06
C ASP A 107 10.13 0.68 -12.47
N ARG A 108 10.56 -0.28 -11.64
CA ARG A 108 10.36 -1.71 -11.89
C ARG A 108 8.89 -2.11 -11.86
N ILE A 109 8.10 -1.55 -10.94
CA ILE A 109 6.66 -1.78 -10.90
C ILE A 109 6.00 -1.22 -12.16
N MET A 110 6.25 0.06 -12.48
CA MET A 110 5.66 0.75 -13.62
C MET A 110 6.00 0.09 -14.96
N SER A 111 7.19 -0.52 -15.10
CA SER A 111 7.56 -1.24 -16.31
C SER A 111 6.92 -2.62 -16.45
N SER A 112 6.22 -3.12 -15.43
CA SER A 112 5.84 -4.53 -15.31
C SER A 112 4.35 -4.78 -15.06
N VAL A 113 3.57 -3.72 -14.80
CA VAL A 113 2.12 -3.76 -14.55
C VAL A 113 1.41 -2.81 -15.50
N ASP A 114 0.21 -3.18 -15.94
CA ASP A 114 -0.64 -2.33 -16.80
C ASP A 114 -1.44 -1.30 -15.99
N ALA A 115 -1.60 -1.53 -14.68
CA ALA A 115 -2.35 -0.65 -13.80
C ALA A 115 -1.60 0.68 -13.55
N PRO A 116 -2.28 1.82 -13.53
CA PRO A 116 -1.69 3.09 -13.12
C PRO A 116 -1.11 3.02 -11.70
N VAL A 117 -0.04 3.78 -11.47
CA VAL A 117 0.62 3.91 -10.16
C VAL A 117 0.48 5.35 -9.67
N LEU A 118 -0.17 5.54 -8.53
CA LEU A 118 -0.30 6.82 -7.84
C LEU A 118 0.65 6.87 -6.65
N ILE A 119 1.59 7.81 -6.70
CA ILE A 119 2.52 8.08 -5.60
C ILE A 119 1.95 9.22 -4.73
N LEU A 120 1.70 8.94 -3.46
CA LEU A 120 1.39 9.99 -2.49
C LEU A 120 2.68 10.66 -2.05
N PRO A 121 2.82 11.99 -2.22
CA PRO A 121 4.04 12.68 -1.84
C PRO A 121 4.28 12.54 -0.34
N TRP A 122 5.55 12.52 0.04
CA TRP A 122 5.92 12.59 1.44
C TRP A 122 5.50 13.97 1.98
N THR A 123 4.60 13.95 2.94
CA THR A 123 4.15 15.14 3.67
C THR A 123 4.50 14.92 5.12
N VAL A 124 5.22 15.87 5.72
CA VAL A 124 5.34 15.99 7.17
C VAL A 124 3.91 16.07 7.72
N SER A 125 3.59 15.30 8.75
CA SER A 125 2.25 15.35 9.33
C SER A 125 1.99 16.74 9.93
N GLU A 126 0.75 17.24 9.87
CA GLU A 126 0.41 18.52 10.53
C GLU A 126 0.62 18.45 12.05
N ASP A 127 0.66 17.25 12.63
CA ASP A 127 0.95 17.00 14.05
C ASP A 127 2.44 17.20 14.42
N GLU A 128 3.32 17.41 13.43
CA GLU A 128 4.75 17.69 13.59
C GLU A 128 5.12 19.18 13.34
N LEU A 129 4.10 20.05 13.17
CA LEU A 129 4.24 21.52 13.04
C LEU A 129 3.62 22.26 14.24
#